data_AF-A0A8B6EZS3-F1
#
_entry.id   AF-A0A8B6EZS3-F1
#
_cell.length_a   1.000
_cell.length_b   1.000
_cell.length_c   1.000
_cell.angle_alpha   90.00
_cell.angle_beta   90.00
_cell.angle_gamma   90.00
#
_symmetry.space_group_name_H-M   'P 1'
#
loop_
_entity.id
_entity.type
_entity.pdbx_description
1 polymer ?
#
loop_
_entity_poly.entity_id
_entity_poly.type
_entity_poly.pdbx_seq_one_letter_code
_entity_poly.pdbx_strand_id
1 'polypeptide(L)'
;MESEQQWTFTQKQLINDYRIYYQNMGLLVNEIDSNGPTGKMPKLPKKPKQRLSDVYGPKKVNKEEMTPQELHKYLTDNIADVNHTISRETFSQAYLLFGNESETNIVEKLNKGIRNLKRQDAQTLLIHISFGHFLNLTKAWLENERKEGRIKQSWSAWLKEKTGYSDDHARKLRALAKVLHGYHQFFNVGLPLNFILRKLKEIDIMLQIPELNAFWRGPVVLPTTNDLQSSQDDPMLYLET
;
A
#
# COMPACT_ATOMS: atom_id res chain seq x y z
N MET A 1 2.12 33.59 26.16
CA MET A 1 0.99 34.33 25.56
C MET A 1 0.41 33.47 24.47
N GLU A 2 -0.70 32.77 24.73
CA GLU A 2 -1.44 32.04 23.71
C GLU A 2 -2.17 33.06 22.84
N SER A 3 -1.80 33.17 21.56
CA SER A 3 -2.54 33.99 20.61
C SER A 3 -3.92 33.36 20.40
N GLU A 4 -5.00 34.07 20.71
CA GLU A 4 -6.35 33.65 20.37
C GLU A 4 -6.44 33.43 18.85
N GLN A 5 -6.48 32.16 18.42
CA GLN A 5 -6.69 31.84 17.01
C GLN A 5 -8.13 32.19 16.63
N GLN A 6 -8.30 33.30 15.90
CA GLN A 6 -9.59 33.69 15.38
C GLN A 6 -10.03 32.79 14.22
N TRP A 7 -11.25 32.27 14.33
CA TRP A 7 -11.88 31.47 13.27
C TRP A 7 -12.13 32.33 12.03
N THR A 8 -11.68 31.85 10.88
CA THR A 8 -11.97 32.48 9.59
C THR A 8 -13.46 32.40 9.25
N PHE A 9 -13.92 33.29 8.37
CA PHE A 9 -15.30 33.29 7.89
C PHE A 9 -15.72 31.93 7.31
N THR A 10 -14.87 31.32 6.48
CA THR A 10 -15.12 30.01 5.86
C THR A 10 -15.30 28.91 6.91
N GLN A 11 -14.49 28.92 7.98
CA GLN A 11 -14.60 27.94 9.05
C GLN A 11 -15.89 28.13 9.86
N LYS A 12 -16.27 29.39 10.16
CA LYS A 12 -17.54 29.70 10.82
C LYS A 12 -18.74 29.26 9.98
N GLN A 13 -18.69 29.51 8.67
CA GLN A 13 -19.73 29.06 7.74
C GLN A 13 -19.86 27.54 7.73
N LEU A 14 -18.73 26.81 7.67
CA LEU A 14 -18.76 25.35 7.68
C LEU A 14 -19.35 24.80 8.99
N ILE A 15 -19.01 25.37 10.14
CA ILE A 15 -19.63 25.00 11.43
C ILE A 15 -21.14 25.20 11.37
N ASN A 16 -21.59 26.33 10.82
CA ASN A 16 -23.02 26.63 10.71
C ASN A 16 -23.74 25.65 9.77
N ASP A 17 -23.14 25.32 8.62
CA ASP A 17 -23.69 24.33 7.69
C ASP A 17 -23.85 22.96 8.36
N TYR A 18 -22.89 22.55 9.18
CA TYR A 18 -22.98 21.33 9.98
C TYR A 18 -24.06 21.40 11.06
N ARG A 19 -24.21 22.54 11.73
CA ARG A 19 -25.29 22.76 12.71
C ARG A 19 -26.67 22.58 12.05
N ILE A 20 -26.87 23.20 10.88
CA ILE A 20 -28.10 23.07 10.10
C ILE A 20 -28.32 21.61 9.66
N TYR A 21 -27.27 20.94 9.17
CA TYR A 21 -27.35 19.54 8.78
C TYR A 21 -27.80 18.63 9.92
N TYR A 22 -27.18 18.75 11.11
CA TYR A 22 -27.54 17.91 12.26
C TYR A 22 -28.93 18.23 12.80
N GLN A 23 -29.33 19.50 12.81
CA GLN A 23 -30.70 19.89 13.17
C GLN A 23 -31.72 19.24 12.24
N ASN A 24 -31.51 19.31 10.92
CA ASN A 24 -32.40 18.70 9.94
C ASN A 24 -32.42 17.18 10.04
N MET A 25 -31.29 16.54 10.36
CA MET A 25 -31.23 15.11 10.63
C MET A 25 -32.04 14.72 11.87
N GLY A 26 -31.99 15.52 12.93
CA GLY A 26 -32.82 15.30 14.13
C GLY A 26 -34.31 15.40 13.82
N LEU A 27 -34.72 16.41 13.04
CA LEU A 27 -36.11 16.55 12.59
C LEU A 27 -36.56 15.35 11.75
N LEU A 28 -35.71 14.88 10.82
CA LEU A 28 -35.99 13.70 10.00
C LEU A 28 -36.20 12.45 10.86
N VAL A 29 -35.35 12.22 11.86
CA VAL A 29 -35.46 11.06 12.75
C VAL A 29 -36.78 11.10 13.54
N ASN A 30 -37.14 12.25 14.09
CA ASN A 30 -38.41 12.41 14.82
C ASN A 30 -39.63 12.18 13.91
N GLU A 31 -39.56 12.61 12.65
CA GLU A 31 -40.61 12.39 11.66
C GLU A 31 -40.76 10.91 11.31
N ILE A 32 -39.64 10.19 11.13
CA ILE A 32 -39.64 8.74 10.90
C ILE A 32 -40.21 7.99 12.11
N ASP A 33 -39.85 8.41 13.33
CA ASP A 33 -40.33 7.81 14.58
C ASP A 33 -41.85 7.99 14.73
N SER A 34 -42.35 9.19 14.40
CA SER A 34 -43.78 9.53 14.52
C SER A 34 -44.65 8.88 13.43
N ASN A 35 -44.15 8.81 12.19
CA ASN A 35 -44.94 8.37 11.02
C ASN A 35 -44.71 6.90 10.64
N GLY A 36 -43.71 6.25 11.22
CA GLY A 36 -43.35 4.87 10.92
C GLY A 36 -42.70 4.68 9.54
N PRO A 37 -42.32 3.43 9.19
CA PRO A 37 -41.51 3.12 8.01
C PRO A 37 -42.29 3.13 6.68
N THR A 38 -43.61 3.31 6.71
CA THR A 38 -44.50 3.15 5.53
C THR A 38 -44.85 4.47 4.85
N GLY A 39 -44.45 5.61 5.40
CA GLY A 39 -44.66 6.93 4.80
C GLY A 39 -43.74 7.25 3.62
N LYS A 40 -44.10 8.25 2.80
CA LYS A 40 -43.18 8.85 1.82
C LYS A 40 -41.97 9.39 2.59
N MET A 41 -40.81 8.76 2.44
CA MET A 41 -39.61 9.21 3.15
C MET A 41 -39.28 10.66 2.80
N PRO A 42 -39.07 11.52 3.81
CA PRO A 42 -38.61 12.88 3.56
C PRO A 42 -37.21 12.84 2.92
N LYS A 43 -36.88 13.89 2.19
CA LYS A 43 -35.58 13.98 1.52
C LYS A 43 -34.46 14.04 2.54
N LEU A 44 -33.54 13.07 2.50
CA LEU A 44 -32.37 13.02 3.38
C LEU A 44 -31.57 14.34 3.28
N PRO A 45 -31.31 15.03 4.41
CA PRO A 45 -30.44 16.20 4.45
C PRO A 45 -29.07 15.91 3.83
N LYS A 46 -28.55 16.85 3.05
CA LYS A 46 -27.24 16.69 2.41
C LYS A 46 -26.14 17.10 3.40
N LYS A 47 -25.23 16.18 3.69
CA LYS A 47 -24.03 16.47 4.48
C LYS A 47 -23.15 17.51 3.76
N PRO A 48 -22.58 18.49 4.48
CA PRO A 48 -21.60 19.40 3.91
C PRO A 48 -20.43 18.65 3.25
N LYS A 49 -19.90 19.18 2.14
CA LYS A 49 -18.83 18.52 1.37
C LYS A 49 -17.47 18.56 2.08
N GLN A 50 -17.16 19.68 2.74
CA GLN A 50 -15.94 19.84 3.53
C GLN A 50 -16.09 19.12 4.88
N ARG A 51 -15.00 18.56 5.41
CA ARG A 51 -15.05 17.84 6.69
C ARG A 51 -14.75 18.80 7.83
N LEU A 52 -15.42 18.67 8.97
CA LEU A 52 -15.08 19.47 10.15
C LEU A 52 -13.61 19.27 10.57
N SER A 53 -13.04 18.07 10.34
CA SER A 53 -11.62 17.79 10.61
C SER A 53 -10.66 18.70 9.87
N ASP A 54 -11.09 19.28 8.74
CA ASP A 54 -10.28 20.22 7.97
C ASP A 54 -10.15 21.58 8.67
N VAL A 55 -10.96 21.80 9.71
CA VAL A 55 -11.01 23.03 10.49
C VAL A 55 -10.31 22.91 11.83
N TYR A 56 -10.55 21.83 12.59
CA TYR A 56 -10.02 21.65 13.93
C TYR A 56 -8.89 20.63 14.04
N GLY A 57 -8.66 19.84 12.97
CA GLY A 57 -7.59 18.84 12.96
C GLY A 57 -6.24 19.51 12.66
N PRO A 58 -5.12 18.89 13.09
CA PRO A 58 -3.83 19.27 12.55
C PRO A 58 -3.93 19.23 11.02
N LYS A 59 -3.56 20.33 10.36
CA LYS A 59 -3.49 20.35 8.89
C LYS A 59 -2.70 19.12 8.50
N LYS A 60 -3.28 18.26 7.64
CA LYS A 60 -2.53 17.14 7.09
C LYS A 60 -1.30 17.75 6.44
N VAL A 61 -0.14 17.57 7.07
CA VAL A 61 1.13 17.90 6.47
C VAL A 61 1.14 17.06 5.20
N ASN A 62 1.12 17.72 4.05
CA ASN A 62 1.29 17.02 2.79
C ASN A 62 2.62 16.30 2.94
N LYS A 63 2.56 14.97 3.08
CA LYS A 63 3.77 14.16 3.15
C LYS A 63 4.53 14.49 1.88
N GLU A 64 5.69 15.11 2.01
CA GLU A 64 6.51 15.50 0.86
C GLU A 64 6.62 14.29 -0.06
N GLU A 65 6.25 14.52 -1.33
CA GLU A 65 6.33 13.46 -2.32
C GLU A 65 7.81 13.13 -2.50
N MET A 66 8.17 11.90 -2.13
CA MET A 66 9.50 11.37 -2.30
C MET A 66 9.94 11.54 -3.76
N THR A 67 11.11 12.15 -3.96
CA THR A 67 11.70 12.33 -5.28
C THR A 67 11.98 10.97 -5.94
N PRO A 68 12.08 10.89 -7.28
CA PRO A 68 12.44 9.65 -7.95
C PRO A 68 13.73 9.00 -7.43
N GLN A 69 14.73 9.80 -7.07
CA GLN A 69 16.02 9.35 -6.55
C GLN A 69 15.90 8.77 -5.14
N GLU A 70 15.14 9.44 -4.26
CA GLU A 70 14.87 8.91 -2.92
C GLU A 70 14.05 7.63 -2.98
N LEU A 71 13.08 7.54 -3.91
CA LEU A 71 12.30 6.33 -4.11
C LEU A 71 13.18 5.19 -4.62
N HIS A 72 14.05 5.47 -5.59
CA HIS A 72 15.01 4.49 -6.08
C HIS A 72 15.88 3.96 -4.93
N LYS A 73 16.51 4.86 -4.17
CA LYS A 73 17.34 4.50 -3.01
C LYS A 73 16.55 3.67 -2.00
N TYR A 74 15.35 4.10 -1.65
CA TYR A 74 14.50 3.37 -0.71
C TYR A 74 14.16 1.96 -1.20
N LEU A 75 13.87 1.80 -2.50
CA LEU A 75 13.57 0.50 -3.08
C LEU A 75 14.81 -0.40 -3.14
N THR A 76 15.99 0.15 -3.47
CA THR A 76 17.27 -0.61 -3.48
C THR A 76 17.66 -1.08 -2.09
N ASP A 77 17.47 -0.25 -1.06
CA ASP A 77 17.75 -0.59 0.35
C ASP A 77 16.81 -1.69 0.88
N ASN A 78 15.76 -2.01 0.13
CA ASN A 78 14.81 -3.07 0.44
C ASN A 78 14.86 -4.25 -0.53
N ILE A 79 15.91 -4.38 -1.33
CA ILE A 79 16.18 -5.61 -2.08
C ILE A 79 16.56 -6.72 -1.10
N ALA A 80 15.89 -7.87 -1.21
CA ALA A 80 16.09 -9.06 -0.41
C ALA A 80 16.60 -10.21 -1.28
N ASP A 81 17.51 -11.00 -0.73
CA ASP A 81 17.95 -12.22 -1.40
C ASP A 81 16.90 -13.34 -1.24
N VAL A 82 16.13 -13.56 -2.31
CA VAL A 82 15.07 -14.56 -2.39
C VAL A 82 15.57 -16.00 -2.54
N ASN A 83 16.86 -16.21 -2.82
CA ASN A 83 17.44 -17.55 -3.00
C ASN A 83 17.67 -18.26 -1.65
N HIS A 84 17.65 -17.51 -0.55
CA HIS A 84 17.83 -18.06 0.78
C HIS A 84 16.52 -18.62 1.34
N THR A 85 16.58 -19.85 1.85
CA THR A 85 15.44 -20.50 2.52
C THR A 85 15.06 -19.74 3.79
N ILE A 86 13.76 -19.49 3.97
CA ILE A 86 13.21 -18.91 5.20
C ILE A 86 13.24 -19.97 6.30
N SER A 87 14.10 -19.81 7.30
CA SER A 87 14.14 -20.70 8.47
C SER A 87 12.90 -20.52 9.34
N ARG A 88 12.11 -21.58 9.47
CA ARG A 88 10.92 -21.62 10.36
C ARG A 88 11.29 -21.61 11.84
N GLU A 89 12.45 -22.18 12.17
CA GLU A 89 12.96 -22.32 13.54
C GLU A 89 13.19 -20.97 14.22
N THR A 90 13.52 -19.94 13.43
CA THR A 90 13.81 -18.59 13.92
C THR A 90 12.62 -18.00 14.70
N PHE A 91 11.38 -18.33 14.32
CA PHE A 91 10.18 -17.82 14.98
C PHE A 91 9.63 -18.78 16.05
N SER A 92 9.76 -20.09 15.83
CA SER A 92 9.19 -21.08 16.76
C SER A 92 9.94 -21.16 18.08
N GLN A 93 11.18 -20.69 18.18
CA GLN A 93 11.98 -20.79 19.42
C GLN A 93 12.09 -19.47 20.20
N ALA A 94 11.40 -18.41 19.78
CA ALA A 94 11.53 -17.07 20.39
C ALA A 94 11.21 -17.07 21.90
N TYR A 95 10.29 -17.93 22.36
CA TYR A 95 9.90 -18.03 23.76
C TYR A 95 10.96 -18.68 24.66
N LEU A 96 11.92 -19.43 24.10
CA LEU A 96 12.99 -20.09 24.86
C LEU A 96 14.15 -19.14 25.18
N LEU A 97 14.18 -17.94 24.59
CA LEU A 97 15.32 -17.03 24.61
C LEU A 97 15.35 -16.11 25.83
N PHE A 98 14.22 -15.93 26.51
CA PHE A 98 14.06 -14.96 27.60
C PHE A 98 14.70 -15.38 28.94
N GLY A 99 15.54 -16.41 28.95
CA GLY A 99 16.19 -16.91 30.18
C GLY A 99 17.66 -16.56 30.33
N ASN A 100 18.47 -16.64 29.26
CA ASN A 100 19.93 -16.66 29.36
C ASN A 100 20.69 -16.04 28.15
N GLU A 101 20.02 -15.38 27.21
CA GLU A 101 20.70 -14.83 26.03
C GLU A 101 21.24 -13.41 26.26
N SER A 102 22.39 -13.11 25.64
CA SER A 102 22.92 -11.75 25.59
C SER A 102 22.08 -10.86 24.68
N GLU A 103 22.09 -9.55 24.95
CA GLU A 103 21.43 -8.55 24.11
C GLU A 103 21.87 -8.62 22.64
N THR A 104 23.17 -8.79 22.39
CA THR A 104 23.74 -8.93 21.04
C THR A 104 23.10 -10.10 20.28
N ASN A 105 22.91 -11.25 20.91
CA ASN A 105 22.30 -12.43 20.29
C ASN A 105 20.82 -12.19 19.99
N ILE A 106 20.10 -11.50 20.88
CA ILE A 106 18.69 -11.13 20.68
C ILE A 106 18.57 -10.20 19.46
N VAL A 107 19.41 -9.17 19.38
CA VAL A 107 19.44 -8.23 18.24
C VAL A 107 19.75 -8.96 16.93
N GLU A 108 20.72 -9.87 16.92
CA GLU A 108 21.05 -10.67 15.72
C GLU A 108 19.85 -11.50 15.25
N LYS A 109 19.14 -12.14 16.18
CA LYS A 109 17.94 -12.95 15.87
C LYS A 109 16.78 -12.09 15.38
N LEU A 110 16.55 -10.92 15.96
CA LEU A 110 15.56 -9.96 15.47
C LEU A 110 15.90 -9.52 14.04
N ASN A 111 17.16 -9.18 13.78
CA ASN A 111 17.62 -8.83 12.44
C ASN A 111 17.44 -9.99 11.44
N LYS A 112 17.69 -11.23 11.87
CA LYS A 112 17.41 -12.43 11.07
C LYS A 112 15.91 -12.58 10.77
N GLY A 113 15.05 -12.35 11.77
CA GLY A 113 13.60 -12.33 11.60
C GLY A 113 13.13 -11.27 10.60
N ILE A 114 13.64 -10.05 10.69
CA ILE A 114 13.35 -8.96 9.76
C ILE A 114 13.77 -9.32 8.34
N ARG A 115 14.98 -9.88 8.15
CA ARG A 115 15.45 -10.36 6.84
C ARG A 115 14.53 -11.44 6.26
N ASN A 116 14.07 -12.37 7.09
CA ASN A 116 13.12 -13.40 6.66
C ASN A 116 11.78 -12.82 6.21
N LEU A 117 11.26 -11.81 6.92
CA LEU A 117 10.03 -11.10 6.51
C LEU A 117 10.21 -10.39 5.17
N LYS A 118 11.32 -9.65 4.97
CA LYS A 118 11.62 -9.00 3.68
C LYS A 118 11.70 -10.02 2.54
N ARG A 119 12.32 -11.19 2.76
CA ARG A 119 12.35 -12.27 1.75
C ARG A 119 10.96 -12.80 1.42
N GLN A 120 10.11 -13.00 2.43
CA GLN A 120 8.73 -13.44 2.21
C GLN A 120 7.95 -12.41 1.39
N ASP A 121 8.10 -11.13 1.70
CA ASP A 121 7.47 -10.04 0.96
C ASP A 121 7.95 -10.00 -0.51
N ALA A 122 9.26 -10.17 -0.74
CA ALA A 122 9.83 -10.23 -2.09
C ALA A 122 9.28 -11.43 -2.90
N GLN A 123 9.27 -12.63 -2.32
CA GLN A 123 8.68 -13.83 -2.94
C GLN A 123 7.19 -13.61 -3.27
N THR A 124 6.48 -13.01 -2.32
CA THR A 124 5.07 -12.66 -2.50
C THR A 124 4.90 -11.67 -3.66
N LEU A 125 5.72 -10.62 -3.73
CA LEU A 125 5.68 -9.62 -4.78
C LEU A 125 5.99 -10.22 -6.17
N LEU A 126 7.01 -11.08 -6.27
CA LEU A 126 7.31 -11.84 -7.47
C LEU A 126 6.10 -12.65 -7.95
N ILE A 127 5.45 -13.41 -7.07
CA ILE A 127 4.25 -14.20 -7.42
C ILE A 127 3.14 -13.28 -7.94
N HIS A 128 2.91 -12.14 -7.29
CA HIS A 128 1.89 -11.18 -7.69
C HIS A 128 2.18 -10.53 -9.06
N ILE A 129 3.45 -10.19 -9.35
CA ILE A 129 3.84 -9.63 -10.65
C ILE A 129 3.67 -10.69 -11.76
N SER A 130 4.18 -11.91 -11.53
CA SER A 130 4.06 -13.03 -12.48
C SER A 130 2.60 -13.40 -12.74
N PHE A 131 1.79 -13.52 -11.69
CA PHE A 131 0.36 -13.80 -11.84
C PHE A 131 -0.40 -12.65 -12.50
N GLY A 132 -0.04 -11.40 -12.20
CA GLY A 132 -0.57 -10.22 -12.88
C GLY A 132 -0.28 -10.22 -14.38
N HIS A 133 0.91 -10.66 -14.79
CA HIS A 133 1.27 -10.84 -16.20
C HIS A 133 0.44 -11.95 -16.85
N PHE A 134 0.32 -13.10 -16.19
CA PHE A 134 -0.55 -14.19 -16.65
C PHE A 134 -2.03 -13.75 -16.81
N LEU A 135 -2.53 -12.92 -15.89
CA LEU A 135 -3.88 -12.34 -16.00
C LEU A 135 -4.01 -11.40 -17.21
N ASN A 136 -2.97 -10.64 -17.56
CA ASN A 136 -2.97 -9.81 -18.77
C ASN A 136 -3.02 -10.67 -20.04
N LEU A 137 -2.24 -11.75 -20.11
CA LEU A 137 -2.26 -12.70 -21.24
C LEU A 137 -3.61 -13.40 -21.35
N THR A 138 -4.12 -13.95 -20.25
CA THR A 138 -5.43 -14.63 -20.20
C THR A 138 -6.56 -13.69 -20.61
N LYS A 139 -6.51 -12.42 -20.19
CA LYS A 139 -7.50 -11.43 -20.60
C LYS A 139 -7.44 -11.14 -22.10
N ALA A 140 -6.23 -10.98 -22.67
CA ALA A 140 -6.06 -10.75 -24.11
C ALA A 140 -6.57 -11.96 -24.93
N TRP A 141 -6.28 -13.18 -24.47
CA TRP A 141 -6.84 -14.40 -25.06
C TRP A 141 -8.37 -14.40 -25.02
N LEU A 142 -8.98 -14.11 -23.87
CA LEU A 142 -10.45 -14.06 -23.74
C LEU A 142 -11.05 -13.00 -24.67
N GLU A 143 -10.43 -11.83 -24.81
CA GLU A 143 -10.88 -10.80 -25.74
C GLU A 143 -10.85 -11.28 -27.20
N ASN A 144 -9.86 -12.10 -27.57
CA ASN A 144 -9.81 -12.73 -28.88
C ASN A 144 -10.94 -13.76 -29.07
N GLU A 145 -11.14 -14.66 -28.10
CA GLU A 145 -12.23 -15.64 -28.09
C GLU A 145 -13.62 -14.98 -28.21
N ARG A 146 -13.78 -13.80 -27.62
CA ARG A 146 -15.00 -13.00 -27.74
C ARG A 146 -15.21 -12.42 -29.13
N LYS A 147 -14.14 -11.95 -29.78
CA LYS A 147 -14.20 -11.44 -31.16
C LYS A 147 -14.61 -12.54 -32.14
N GLU A 148 -14.18 -13.77 -31.87
CA GLU A 148 -14.51 -14.95 -32.67
C GLU A 148 -15.87 -15.58 -32.29
N GLY A 149 -16.59 -15.00 -31.32
CA GLY A 149 -17.93 -15.44 -30.92
C GLY A 149 -17.97 -16.74 -30.11
N ARG A 150 -16.82 -17.35 -29.78
CA ARG A 150 -16.73 -18.60 -28.99
C ARG A 150 -17.13 -18.39 -27.54
N ILE A 151 -16.77 -17.25 -26.97
CA ILE A 151 -17.14 -16.88 -25.60
C ILE A 151 -17.96 -15.58 -25.64
N LYS A 152 -19.11 -15.57 -24.96
CA LYS A 152 -19.99 -14.38 -24.88
C LYS A 152 -19.82 -13.57 -23.60
N GLN A 153 -19.23 -14.17 -22.57
CA GLN A 153 -19.12 -13.58 -21.23
C GLN A 153 -18.13 -12.40 -21.19
N SER A 154 -18.37 -11.47 -20.27
CA SER A 154 -17.39 -10.43 -19.95
C SER A 154 -16.21 -11.02 -19.15
N TRP A 155 -15.06 -10.34 -19.16
CA TRP A 155 -13.89 -10.74 -18.36
C TRP A 155 -14.25 -10.95 -16.89
N SER A 156 -15.00 -10.02 -16.28
CA SER A 156 -15.38 -10.12 -14.87
C SER A 156 -16.31 -11.31 -14.59
N ALA A 157 -17.28 -11.57 -15.48
CA ALA A 157 -18.20 -12.70 -15.31
C ALA A 157 -17.45 -14.03 -15.47
N TRP A 158 -16.63 -14.14 -16.52
CA TRP A 158 -15.83 -15.33 -16.81
C TRP A 158 -14.86 -15.65 -15.68
N LEU A 159 -14.11 -14.65 -15.20
CA LEU A 159 -13.14 -14.84 -14.11
C LEU A 159 -13.84 -15.31 -12.83
N LYS A 160 -14.97 -14.67 -12.47
CA LYS A 160 -15.72 -15.02 -11.26
C LYS A 160 -16.30 -16.43 -11.34
N GLU A 161 -16.87 -16.81 -12.50
CA GLU A 161 -17.44 -18.14 -12.71
C GLU A 161 -16.36 -19.23 -12.68
N LYS A 162 -15.23 -19.04 -13.39
CA LYS A 162 -14.23 -20.09 -13.55
C LYS A 162 -13.30 -20.28 -12.35
N THR A 163 -13.06 -19.22 -11.56
CA THR A 163 -12.04 -19.26 -10.50
C THR A 163 -12.54 -18.77 -9.14
N GLY A 164 -13.74 -18.16 -9.08
CA GLY A 164 -14.22 -17.47 -7.88
C GLY A 164 -13.49 -16.14 -7.59
N TYR A 165 -12.46 -15.79 -8.37
CA TYR A 165 -11.58 -14.65 -8.13
C TYR A 165 -12.24 -13.30 -8.39
N SER A 166 -11.81 -12.26 -7.67
CA SER A 166 -12.37 -10.91 -7.77
C SER A 166 -11.72 -10.12 -8.92
N ASP A 167 -12.53 -9.49 -9.78
CA ASP A 167 -12.00 -8.63 -10.85
C ASP A 167 -11.26 -7.40 -10.31
N ASP A 168 -11.67 -6.85 -9.16
CA ASP A 168 -11.01 -5.68 -8.59
C ASP A 168 -9.58 -6.00 -8.15
N HIS A 169 -9.37 -7.17 -7.54
CA HIS A 169 -8.02 -7.61 -7.18
C HIS A 169 -7.20 -7.97 -8.43
N ALA A 170 -7.79 -8.69 -9.39
CA ALA A 170 -7.15 -8.99 -10.68
C ALA A 170 -6.72 -7.72 -11.43
N ARG A 171 -7.53 -6.65 -11.39
CA ARG A 171 -7.20 -5.35 -11.99
C ARG A 171 -5.96 -4.72 -11.36
N LYS A 172 -5.83 -4.79 -10.03
CA LYS A 172 -4.63 -4.30 -9.31
C LYS A 172 -3.38 -5.07 -9.72
N LEU A 173 -3.44 -6.39 -9.79
CA LEU A 173 -2.29 -7.22 -10.18
C LEU A 173 -1.91 -7.03 -11.66
N ARG A 174 -2.90 -6.91 -12.55
CA ARG A 174 -2.67 -6.59 -13.96
C ARG A 174 -1.97 -5.23 -14.13
N ALA A 175 -2.40 -4.22 -13.36
CA ALA A 175 -1.77 -2.90 -13.38
C ALA A 175 -0.33 -2.95 -12.83
N LEU A 176 -0.12 -3.64 -11.71
CA LEU A 176 1.22 -3.90 -11.14
C LEU A 176 2.15 -4.54 -12.18
N ALA A 177 1.72 -5.64 -12.79
CA ALA A 177 2.53 -6.36 -13.77
C ALA A 177 2.78 -5.57 -15.05
N LYS A 178 1.82 -4.74 -15.49
CA LYS A 178 2.01 -3.87 -16.65
C LYS A 178 3.20 -2.92 -16.46
N VAL A 179 3.40 -2.43 -15.24
CA VAL A 179 4.53 -1.54 -14.91
C VAL A 179 5.79 -2.34 -14.62
N LEU A 180 5.73 -3.40 -13.80
CA LEU A 180 6.93 -4.01 -13.20
C LEU A 180 7.44 -5.29 -13.87
N HIS A 181 6.65 -5.99 -14.69
CA HIS A 181 7.05 -7.31 -15.21
C HIS A 181 8.33 -7.28 -16.06
N GLY A 182 8.62 -6.16 -16.73
CA GLY A 182 9.84 -5.99 -17.52
C GLY A 182 11.09 -5.60 -16.73
N TYR A 183 11.01 -5.54 -15.40
CA TYR A 183 12.06 -5.02 -14.51
C TYR A 183 12.41 -6.04 -13.43
N HIS A 184 13.36 -6.93 -13.74
CA HIS A 184 13.67 -8.12 -12.94
C HIS A 184 14.04 -7.82 -11.47
N GLN A 185 14.67 -6.68 -11.20
CA GLN A 185 15.07 -6.29 -9.85
C GLN A 185 13.87 -6.13 -8.90
N PHE A 186 12.67 -5.78 -9.42
CA PHE A 186 11.46 -5.69 -8.58
C PHE A 186 11.01 -7.03 -8.00
N PHE A 187 11.45 -8.16 -8.56
CA PHE A 187 11.13 -9.48 -8.04
C PHE A 187 11.78 -9.75 -6.67
N ASN A 188 12.78 -8.95 -6.31
CA ASN A 188 13.52 -9.07 -5.06
C ASN A 188 13.19 -7.97 -4.07
N VAL A 189 12.26 -7.06 -4.37
CA VAL A 189 11.91 -5.97 -3.46
C VAL A 189 11.08 -6.53 -2.30
N GLY A 190 11.68 -6.55 -1.12
CA GLY A 190 11.10 -7.04 0.13
C GLY A 190 10.20 -6.01 0.81
N LEU A 191 9.20 -5.52 0.06
CA LEU A 191 8.20 -4.58 0.56
C LEU A 191 6.79 -5.15 0.39
N PRO A 192 5.85 -4.84 1.29
CA PRO A 192 4.47 -5.29 1.17
C PRO A 192 3.81 -4.82 -0.14
N LEU A 193 3.00 -5.69 -0.76
CA LEU A 193 2.28 -5.40 -2.00
C LEU A 193 1.51 -4.06 -1.96
N ASN A 194 0.83 -3.77 -0.85
CA ASN A 194 0.06 -2.54 -0.69
C ASN A 194 0.93 -1.27 -0.69
N PHE A 195 2.20 -1.37 -0.30
CA PHE A 195 3.14 -0.26 -0.44
C PHE A 195 3.42 -0.02 -1.92
N ILE A 196 3.81 -1.06 -2.66
CA ILE A 196 4.14 -0.98 -4.08
C ILE A 196 2.95 -0.48 -4.90
N LEU A 197 1.74 -1.00 -4.66
CA LEU A 197 0.52 -0.56 -5.34
C LEU A 197 0.24 0.94 -5.15
N ARG A 198 0.52 1.49 -3.96
CA ARG A 198 0.37 2.93 -3.69
C ARG A 198 1.43 3.78 -4.36
N LYS A 199 2.59 3.20 -4.67
CA LYS A 199 3.75 3.86 -5.30
C LYS A 199 3.88 3.61 -6.79
N LEU A 200 2.93 2.91 -7.43
CA LEU A 200 3.03 2.55 -8.85
C LEU A 200 3.22 3.75 -9.78
N LYS A 201 2.57 4.89 -9.49
CA LYS A 201 2.71 6.10 -10.31
C LYS A 201 4.09 6.72 -10.16
N GLU A 202 4.59 6.83 -8.93
CA GLU A 202 5.92 7.34 -8.64
C GLU A 202 7.01 6.41 -9.18
N ILE A 203 6.80 5.10 -9.13
CA ILE A 203 7.67 4.10 -9.76
C ILE A 203 7.69 4.30 -11.28
N ASP A 204 6.53 4.48 -11.92
CA ASP A 204 6.47 4.73 -13.37
C ASP A 204 7.26 5.99 -13.76
N ILE A 205 7.12 7.07 -13.01
CA ILE A 205 7.90 8.31 -13.20
C ILE A 205 9.40 8.06 -12.98
N MET A 206 9.78 7.35 -11.91
CA MET A 206 11.16 6.99 -11.63
C MET A 206 11.78 6.17 -12.76
N LEU A 207 11.02 5.25 -13.34
CA LEU A 207 11.47 4.41 -14.44
C LEU A 207 11.57 5.15 -15.78
N GLN A 208 11.09 6.38 -15.90
CA GLN A 208 11.35 7.20 -17.09
C GLN A 208 12.76 7.79 -17.11
N ILE A 209 13.48 7.77 -15.97
CA ILE A 209 14.88 8.21 -15.88
C ILE A 209 15.79 7.09 -16.40
N PRO A 210 16.59 7.31 -17.47
CA PRO A 210 17.32 6.24 -18.16
C PRO A 210 18.25 5.42 -17.26
N GLU A 211 18.99 6.08 -16.36
CA GLU A 211 19.95 5.42 -15.45
C GLU A 211 19.23 4.48 -14.48
N LEU A 212 18.12 4.94 -13.89
CA LEU A 212 17.31 4.13 -12.98
C LEU A 212 16.62 2.99 -13.74
N ASN A 213 16.10 3.27 -14.93
CA ASN A 213 15.50 2.26 -15.80
C ASN A 213 16.46 1.11 -16.09
N ALA A 214 17.70 1.45 -16.47
CA ALA A 214 18.75 0.47 -16.78
C ALA A 214 19.06 -0.42 -15.57
N PHE A 215 19.19 0.17 -14.37
CA PHE A 215 19.37 -0.60 -13.13
C PHE A 215 18.25 -1.62 -12.94
N TRP A 216 16.98 -1.19 -13.02
CA TRP A 216 15.83 -2.05 -12.73
C TRP A 216 15.60 -3.14 -13.78
N ARG A 217 16.04 -2.92 -15.03
CA ARG A 217 16.02 -3.94 -16.10
C ARG A 217 17.17 -4.94 -16.02
N GLY A 218 18.27 -4.53 -15.41
CA GLY A 218 19.50 -5.31 -15.32
C GLY A 218 19.31 -6.67 -14.64
N PRO A 219 20.35 -7.53 -14.71
CA PRO A 219 20.36 -8.77 -13.95
C PRO A 219 20.24 -8.44 -12.45
N VAL A 220 19.75 -9.41 -11.69
CA VAL A 220 19.63 -9.28 -10.23
C VAL A 220 21.02 -9.06 -9.63
N VAL A 221 21.23 -7.89 -9.05
CA VAL A 221 22.40 -7.57 -8.24
C VAL A 221 21.99 -7.75 -6.78
N LEU A 222 22.45 -8.84 -6.17
CA LEU A 222 22.24 -9.07 -4.74
C LEU A 222 23.27 -8.26 -3.94
N PRO A 223 22.88 -7.66 -2.79
CA PRO A 223 23.84 -7.09 -1.86
C PRO A 223 24.84 -8.19 -1.47
N THR A 224 26.13 -7.96 -1.67
CA THR A 224 27.12 -8.92 -1.19
C THR A 224 27.18 -8.82 0.33
N THR A 225 27.46 -9.94 1.02
CA THR A 225 27.52 -9.97 2.49
C THR A 225 28.48 -8.94 3.11
N ASN A 226 29.43 -8.42 2.32
CA ASN A 226 30.36 -7.39 2.74
C ASN A 226 29.71 -6.00 2.86
N ASP A 227 28.66 -5.71 2.07
CA ASP A 227 27.98 -4.40 2.06
C ASP A 227 27.06 -4.20 3.28
N LEU A 228 26.66 -5.29 3.93
CA LEU A 228 25.79 -5.25 5.11
C LEU A 228 26.55 -4.98 6.41
N GLN A 229 27.88 -5.16 6.43
CA GLN A 229 28.70 -4.86 7.62
C GLN A 229 28.99 -3.35 7.72
N SER A 230 29.07 -2.61 6.61
CA SER A 230 29.43 -1.19 6.62
C SER A 230 28.31 -0.22 7.05
N SER A 231 27.07 -0.69 7.23
CA SER A 231 25.94 0.13 7.70
C SER A 231 25.74 0.10 9.22
N GLN A 232 26.57 -0.63 9.98
CA GLN A 232 26.50 -0.64 11.45
C GLN A 232 27.35 0.45 12.13
N ASP A 233 28.15 1.20 11.38
CA ASP A 233 29.00 2.28 11.90
C ASP A 233 28.33 3.67 11.78
N ASP A 234 27.00 3.75 11.83
CA ASP A 234 26.31 5.03 12.03
C ASP A 234 26.12 5.21 13.54
N PRO A 235 26.92 6.06 14.22
CA PRO A 235 26.82 6.24 15.65
C PRO A 235 25.44 6.81 15.96
N MET A 236 24.62 5.99 16.64
CA MET A 236 23.38 6.42 17.29
C MET A 236 23.70 7.65 18.14
N LEU A 237 23.33 8.82 17.63
CA LEU A 237 23.23 10.07 18.39
C LEU A 237 22.19 9.82 19.48
N TYR A 238 22.65 9.37 20.64
CA TYR A 238 21.86 9.41 21.85
C TYR A 238 21.55 10.88 22.15
N LEU A 239 20.28 11.25 21.95
CA LEU A 239 19.72 12.45 22.52
C LEU A 239 19.74 12.27 24.04
N GLU A 240 20.71 12.89 24.70
CA GLU A 240 20.69 13.10 26.14
C GLU A 240 19.52 14.05 26.47
N THR A 241 18.60 13.58 27.30
CA THR A 241 17.61 14.38 28.03
C THR A 241 17.67 14.01 29.49
#